data_AF-A0A2V8FFT4-F1
#
_entry.id   AF-A0A2V8FFT4-F1
#
_cell.length_a   1.000
_cell.length_b   1.000
_cell.length_c   1.000
_cell.angle_alpha   90.00
_cell.angle_beta   90.00
_cell.angle_gamma   90.00
#
_symmetry.space_group_name_H-M   'P 1'
#
loop_
_entity.id
_entity.type
_entity.pdbx_description
1 polymer ?
#
loop_
_entity_poly.entity_id
_entity_poly.type
_entity_poly.pdbx_seq_one_letter_code
_entity_poly.pdbx_strand_id
1 'polypeptide(L)' 'MALYKASADLGRVNYRNLNADARTQYDTAKGFIRQAEDAQRARNLDFARNLAEKAATLAAQLAGR' A
#
# COMPACT_ATOMS: atom_id res chain seq x y z
N MET A 1 9.63 -1.22 9.02
CA MET A 1 9.24 -0.21 8.01
C MET A 1 7.88 -0.58 7.42
N ALA A 2 6.86 0.25 7.61
CA ALA A 2 5.48 -0.01 7.16
C ALA A 2 5.35 -0.21 5.65
N LEU A 3 6.19 0.47 4.86
CA LEU A 3 6.21 0.39 3.39
C LEU A 3 6.52 -1.02 2.89
N TYR A 4 7.54 -1.67 3.46
CA TYR A 4 7.88 -3.05 3.12
C TYR A 4 6.75 -4.02 3.46
N LYS A 5 6.08 -3.80 4.60
CA LYS A 5 4.94 -4.60 5.02
C LYS A 5 3.76 -4.44 4.06
N ALA A 6 3.42 -3.21 3.68
CA ALA A 6 2.36 -2.92 2.71
C ALA A 6 2.61 -3.58 1.35
N SER A 7 3.85 -3.50 0.83
CA SER A 7 4.24 -4.18 -0.41
C SER A 7 4.15 -5.70 -0.30
N ALA A 8 4.60 -6.28 0.82
CA ALA A 8 4.55 -7.72 1.05
C ALA A 8 3.11 -8.23 1.16
N ASP A 9 2.25 -7.50 1.87
CA ASP A 9 0.83 -7.83 2.02
C ASP A 9 0.10 -7.71 0.68
N LEU A 10 0.32 -6.64 -0.10
CA LEU A 10 -0.20 -6.55 -1.47
C LEU A 10 0.29 -7.68 -2.37
N GLY A 11 1.57 -8.05 -2.29
CA GLY A 11 2.10 -9.16 -3.09
C GLY A 11 1.44 -10.50 -2.80
N ARG A 12 0.86 -10.68 -1.62
CA ARG A 12 0.08 -11.88 -1.24
C ARG A 12 -1.38 -11.80 -1.69
N VAL A 13 -1.90 -10.60 -1.91
CA VAL A 13 -3.28 -10.40 -2.36
C VAL A 13 -3.41 -10.84 -3.81
N ASN A 14 -4.30 -11.80 -4.05
CA ASN A 14 -4.47 -12.38 -5.37
C ASN A 14 -5.40 -11.50 -6.22
N TYR A 15 -4.83 -10.50 -6.91
CA TYR A 15 -5.56 -9.47 -7.67
C TYR A 15 -6.63 -10.02 -8.63
N ARG A 16 -6.40 -11.21 -9.20
CA ARG A 16 -7.36 -11.88 -10.10
C ARG A 16 -8.65 -12.31 -9.39
N ASN A 17 -8.54 -12.71 -8.12
CA ASN A 17 -9.66 -13.12 -7.28
C ASN A 17 -10.33 -11.94 -6.56
N LEU A 18 -9.77 -10.73 -6.66
CA LEU A 18 -10.37 -9.54 -6.08
C LEU A 18 -11.60 -9.09 -6.88
N ASN A 19 -12.64 -8.68 -6.17
CA ASN A 19 -13.79 -7.98 -6.74
C ASN A 19 -13.41 -6.53 -7.15
N ALA A 20 -14.32 -5.82 -7.83
CA ALA A 20 -14.05 -4.49 -8.37
C ALA A 20 -13.59 -3.48 -7.29
N ASP A 21 -14.23 -3.50 -6.11
CA ASP A 21 -13.85 -2.66 -4.98
C ASP A 21 -12.46 -2.99 -4.43
N ALA A 22 -12.16 -4.28 -4.24
CA ALA A 22 -10.87 -4.70 -3.71
C ALA A 22 -9.73 -4.44 -4.72
N ARG A 23 -9.99 -4.54 -6.02
CA ARG A 23 -9.04 -4.09 -7.06
C ARG A 23 -8.74 -2.60 -6.94
N THR A 24 -9.78 -1.79 -6.75
CA THR A 24 -9.64 -0.34 -6.54
C THR A 24 -8.82 -0.02 -5.28
N GLN A 25 -9.07 -0.73 -4.18
CA GLN A 25 -8.28 -0.61 -2.95
C GLN A 25 -6.82 -1.06 -3.16
N TYR A 26 -6.59 -2.12 -3.93
CA TYR A 26 -5.25 -2.61 -4.27
C TYR A 26 -4.47 -1.57 -5.07
N ASP A 27 -5.06 -1.01 -6.12
CA ASP A 27 -4.43 0.01 -6.94
C ASP A 27 -4.16 1.30 -6.14
N THR A 28 -5.09 1.67 -5.26
CA THR A 28 -4.92 2.80 -4.34
C THR A 28 -3.73 2.57 -3.39
N ALA A 29 -3.66 1.40 -2.76
CA ALA A 29 -2.55 1.04 -1.86
C ALA A 29 -1.21 1.05 -2.59
N LYS A 30 -1.15 0.50 -3.81
CA LYS A 30 0.03 0.53 -4.67
C LYS A 30 0.44 1.95 -5.03
N GLY A 31 -0.51 2.84 -5.28
CA GLY A 31 -0.28 4.27 -5.50
C GLY A 31 0.36 4.94 -4.29
N PHE A 32 -0.14 4.67 -3.08
CA PHE A 32 0.43 5.21 -1.85
C PHE A 32 1.86 4.74 -1.57
N ILE A 33 2.16 3.46 -1.83
CA ILE A 33 3.54 2.94 -1.71
C ILE A 33 4.48 3.72 -2.62
N ARG A 34 4.09 3.93 -3.88
CA ARG A 34 4.90 4.65 -4.86
C ARG A 34 5.14 6.10 -4.45
N GLN A 35 4.11 6.77 -3.95
CA GLN A 35 4.23 8.13 -3.42
C GLN A 35 5.09 8.17 -2.14
N ALA A 36 5.00 7.15 -1.29
CA ALA A 36 5.81 7.06 -0.08
C ALA A 36 7.30 6.87 -0.42
N GLU A 37 7.61 6.06 -1.43
CA GLU A 37 8.97 5.89 -1.95
C GLU A 37 9.51 7.19 -2.53
N ASP A 38 8.70 7.92 -3.30
CA ASP A 38 9.07 9.21 -3.86
C ASP A 38 9.32 10.26 -2.76
N ALA A 39 8.41 10.36 -1.78
CA ALA A 39 8.55 11.21 -0.61
C ALA A 39 9.82 10.87 0.20
N GLN A 40 10.15 9.59 0.34
CA GLN A 40 11.37 9.15 1.01
C GLN A 40 12.62 9.60 0.26
N ARG A 41 12.61 9.54 -1.09
CA ARG A 41 13.70 10.07 -1.93
C ARG A 41 13.80 11.59 -1.84
N ALA A 42 12.66 12.29 -1.76
CA ALA A 42 12.57 13.73 -1.56
C ALA A 42 12.92 14.17 -0.13
N ARG A 43 13.38 13.26 0.75
CA ARG A 43 13.66 13.49 2.19
C ARG A 43 12.44 13.97 2.99
N ASN A 44 11.24 13.75 2.48
CA ASN A 44 9.99 14.05 3.18
C ASN A 44 9.52 12.80 3.95
N LEU A 45 10.21 12.52 5.06
CA LEU A 45 10.03 11.27 5.82
C LEU A 45 8.67 11.19 6.54
N ASP A 46 8.13 12.31 7.03
CA ASP A 46 6.81 12.36 7.65
C ASP A 46 5.70 12.02 6.66
N PHE A 47 5.77 12.59 5.45
CA PHE A 47 4.82 12.28 4.39
C PHE A 47 4.96 10.84 3.91
N ALA A 48 6.20 10.36 3.73
CA ALA A 48 6.46 8.97 3.38
C ALA A 48 5.88 8.00 4.43
N ARG A 49 6.04 8.31 5.72
CA ARG A 49 5.49 7.51 6.82
C ARG A 49 3.97 7.47 6.78
N ASN A 50 3.32 8.62 6.64
CA ASN A 50 1.86 8.72 6.57
C ASN A 50 1.29 7.92 5.38
N LEU A 51 1.90 8.06 4.20
CA LEU A 51 1.52 7.29 3.01
C LEU A 51 1.75 5.78 3.18
N ALA A 52 2.88 5.39 3.79
CA ALA A 52 3.18 3.99 4.07
C ALA A 52 2.18 3.38 5.06
N GLU A 53 1.73 4.12 6.07
CA GLU A 53 0.69 3.67 7.02
C GLU A 53 -0.67 3.51 6.36
N LYS A 54 -1.07 4.45 5.48
CA LYS A 54 -2.29 4.34 4.66
C LYS A 54 -2.23 3.11 3.75
N ALA A 55 -1.11 2.90 3.07
CA ALA A 55 -0.89 1.73 2.24
C ALA A 55 -0.98 0.43 3.05
N ALA A 56 -0.32 0.37 4.21
CA ALA A 56 -0.33 -0.80 5.08
C ALA A 56 -1.75 -1.13 5.59
N THR A 57 -2.55 -0.10 5.89
CA THR A 57 -3.94 -0.28 6.33
C THR A 57 -4.79 -0.90 5.22
N LEU A 58 -4.70 -0.37 3.99
CA LEU A 58 -5.41 -0.93 2.84
C LEU A 58 -4.93 -2.34 2.49
N ALA A 59 -3.63 -2.56 2.48
CA ALA A 59 -3.04 -3.86 2.20
C ALA A 59 -3.47 -4.92 3.24
N ALA A 60 -3.52 -4.56 4.52
CA ALA A 60 -4.00 -5.43 5.58
C ALA A 60 -5.51 -5.74 5.45
N GLN A 61 -6.33 -4.76 5.06
CA GLN A 61 -7.75 -4.98 4.78
C GLN A 61 -7.98 -5.92 3.59
N LEU A 62 -7.10 -5.88 2.60
CA LEU A 62 -7.15 -6.76 1.44
C LEU A 62 -6.63 -8.16 1.73
N ALA A 63 -5.60 -8.29 2.57
CA ALA A 63 -5.01 -9.57 2.97
C ALA A 63 -5.83 -10.30 4.04
N GLY A 64 -6.65 -9.57 4.81
CA GLY A 64 -7.56 -10.13 5.82
C GLY A 64 -8.95 -10.52 5.28
N ARG A 65 -9.19 -10.38 3.98
CA ARG A 65 -10.39 -10.85 3.28
C ARG A 65 -10.09 -12.16 2.56
#